data_AF-A0A939ABZ2-F1
#
_entry.id   AF-A0A939ABZ2-F1
#
_cell.length_a   1.000
_cell.length_b   1.000
_cell.length_c   1.000
_cell.angle_alpha   90.00
_cell.angle_beta   90.00
_cell.angle_gamma   90.00
#
_symmetry.space_group_name_H-M   'P 1'
#
loop_
_entity.id
_entity.type
_entity.pdbx_description
1 polymer ?
#
loop_
_entity_poly.entity_id
_entity_poly.type
_entity_poly.pdbx_seq_one_letter_code
_entity_poly.pdbx_strand_id
1 'polypeptide(L)'
;MRHVLVPRTKGFVATLEGLKGHVHAVYDFTIGYVEAVPSLAQWALGYVGKVHVHIRRTPVGELPVGDGALAAWVMEQYVAKDLRLDRFYRTGEMGA
;
A
#
# COMPACT_ATOMS: atom_id res chain seq x y z
N MET A 1 -7.99 -7.69 9.69
CA MET A 1 -6.82 -6.85 9.97
C MET A 1 -5.74 -7.69 10.59
N ARG A 2 -4.92 -8.30 9.73
CA ARG A 2 -3.88 -9.29 10.10
C ARG A 2 -2.58 -9.13 9.32
N HIS A 3 -2.61 -8.43 8.18
CA HIS A 3 -1.55 -8.52 7.17
C HIS A 3 -0.76 -7.22 6.99
N VAL A 4 -1.34 -6.07 7.32
CA VAL A 4 -0.70 -4.75 7.19
C VAL A 4 -0.88 -3.90 8.44
N LEU A 5 0.01 -2.92 8.62
CA LEU A 5 -0.06 -1.98 9.74
C LEU A 5 -1.12 -0.92 9.49
N VAL A 6 -1.79 -0.49 10.56
CA VAL A 6 -2.74 0.62 10.53
C VAL A 6 -2.00 1.91 10.14
N PRO A 7 -2.52 2.69 9.15
CA PRO A 7 -1.84 3.89 8.69
C PRO A 7 -1.91 5.02 9.72
N ARG A 8 -0.88 5.86 9.73
CA ARG A 8 -0.87 7.10 10.51
C ARG A 8 -1.59 8.19 9.73
N THR A 9 -2.92 8.26 9.87
CA THR A 9 -3.80 9.14 9.10
C THR A 9 -3.37 10.61 9.14
N LYS A 10 -3.09 11.18 10.32
CA LYS A 10 -2.61 12.56 10.47
C LYS A 10 -1.30 12.82 9.73
N GLY A 11 -0.37 11.86 9.77
CA GLY A 11 0.91 11.97 9.07
C GLY A 11 0.72 11.96 7.56
N PHE A 12 -0.11 11.05 7.05
CA PHE A 12 -0.46 10.99 5.64
C PHE A 12 -1.08 12.29 5.12
N VAL A 13 -2.06 12.84 5.86
CA VAL A 13 -2.72 14.11 5.51
C VAL A 13 -1.70 15.24 5.50
N ALA A 14 -0.88 15.38 6.55
CA ALA A 14 0.16 16.41 6.62
C ALA A 14 1.19 16.30 5.48
N THR A 15 1.57 15.08 5.09
CA THR A 15 2.48 14.86 3.95
C THR A 15 1.86 15.30 2.63
N LEU A 16 0.59 14.99 2.38
CA LEU A 16 -0.08 15.41 1.14
C LEU A 16 -0.22 16.93 1.04
N GLU A 17 -0.54 17.61 2.14
CA GLU A 17 -0.63 19.06 2.14
C GLU A 17 0.75 19.70 1.98
N GLY A 18 1.78 19.19 2.68
CA GLY A 18 3.15 19.69 2.56
C GLY A 18 3.81 19.45 1.20
N LEU A 19 3.34 18.45 0.44
CA LEU A 19 3.83 18.13 -0.91
C LEU A 19 2.89 18.61 -2.02
N LYS A 20 1.84 19.36 -1.68
CA LYS A 20 0.86 19.86 -2.65
C LYS A 20 1.54 20.69 -3.73
N GLY A 21 1.26 20.38 -4.99
CA GLY A 21 1.91 20.99 -6.15
C GLY A 21 3.31 20.45 -6.49
N HIS A 22 3.89 19.61 -5.63
CA HIS A 22 5.19 18.96 -5.88
C HIS A 22 5.08 17.48 -6.27
N VAL A 23 3.96 16.82 -5.92
CA VAL A 23 3.70 15.42 -6.28
C VAL A 23 2.45 15.29 -7.16
N HIS A 24 2.49 14.33 -8.08
CA HIS A 24 1.44 14.12 -9.08
C HIS A 24 0.53 12.93 -8.78
N ALA A 25 0.99 11.96 -7.98
CA ALA A 25 0.24 10.75 -7.65
C ALA A 25 0.74 10.11 -6.36
N VAL A 26 -0.15 9.36 -5.69
CA VAL A 26 0.18 8.40 -4.65
C VAL A 26 0.34 7.03 -5.30
N TYR A 27 1.50 6.42 -5.09
CA TYR A 27 1.75 5.04 -5.49
C TYR A 27 1.58 4.13 -4.29
N ASP A 28 0.73 3.14 -4.47
CA ASP A 28 0.45 2.12 -3.51
C ASP A 28 1.03 0.79 -3.97
N PHE A 29 1.88 0.20 -3.15
CA PHE A 29 2.50 -1.10 -3.36
C PHE A 29 2.00 -2.09 -2.30
N THR A 30 1.48 -3.22 -2.76
CA THR A 30 1.21 -4.38 -1.91
C THR A 30 2.07 -5.54 -2.39
N ILE A 31 2.84 -6.16 -1.50
CA ILE A 31 3.72 -7.28 -1.84
C ILE A 31 3.23 -8.53 -1.10
N GLY A 32 2.91 -9.56 -1.86
CA GLY A 32 2.63 -10.91 -1.36
C GLY A 32 3.86 -11.80 -1.54
N TYR A 33 4.35 -12.37 -0.44
CA TYR A 33 5.48 -13.31 -0.44
C TYR A 33 4.93 -14.74 -0.50
N VAL A 34 5.36 -15.54 -1.49
CA VAL A 34 4.88 -16.93 -1.64
C VAL A 34 5.54 -17.86 -0.63
N GLU A 35 6.81 -17.63 -0.35
CA GLU A 35 7.61 -18.40 0.59
C GLU A 35 7.69 -17.63 1.93
N ALA A 36 8.90 -17.39 2.44
CA ALA A 36 9.10 -16.54 3.62
C ALA A 36 9.29 -15.07 3.24
N VAL A 37 9.03 -14.17 4.20
CA VAL A 37 9.39 -12.75 4.06
C VAL A 37 10.91 -12.64 4.07
N PRO A 38 11.55 -12.20 2.96
CA PRO A 38 12.99 -12.05 2.89
C PRO A 38 13.48 -10.88 3.74
N SER A 39 14.70 -11.02 4.25
CA SER A 39 15.44 -9.92 4.87
C SER A 39 15.84 -8.86 3.84
N LEU A 40 16.19 -7.65 4.32
CA LEU A 40 16.70 -6.59 3.45
C LEU A 40 17.98 -7.00 2.71
N ALA A 41 18.85 -7.79 3.35
CA ALA A 41 20.05 -8.31 2.72
C ALA A 41 19.73 -9.29 1.58
N GLN A 42 18.74 -10.18 1.77
CA GLN A 42 18.27 -11.06 0.69
C GLN A 42 17.66 -10.26 -0.47
N TRP A 43 16.92 -9.19 -0.19
CA TRP A 43 16.48 -8.23 -1.21
C TRP A 43 17.64 -7.60 -1.98
N ALA A 44 18.66 -7.08 -1.28
CA ALA A 44 19.79 -6.40 -1.90
C ALA A 44 20.67 -7.33 -2.74
N LEU A 45 20.79 -8.60 -2.33
CA LEU A 45 21.62 -9.61 -2.98
C LEU A 45 20.86 -10.41 -4.06
N GLY A 46 19.57 -10.15 -4.27
CA GLY A 46 18.77 -10.85 -5.27
C GLY A 46 18.34 -12.26 -4.89
N TYR A 47 18.42 -12.63 -3.60
CA TYR A 47 17.99 -13.94 -3.08
C TYR A 47 16.50 -13.99 -2.71
N VAL A 48 15.69 -13.18 -3.38
CA VAL A 48 14.25 -13.11 -3.14
C VAL A 48 13.57 -14.20 -3.97
N GLY A 49 12.78 -15.03 -3.31
CA GLY A 49 11.94 -16.02 -3.98
C GLY A 49 10.82 -15.36 -4.79
N LYS A 50 9.82 -16.15 -5.21
CA LYS A 50 8.69 -15.61 -5.96
C LYS A 50 7.87 -14.63 -5.11
N VAL A 51 7.65 -13.44 -5.64
CA VAL A 51 6.79 -12.40 -5.05
C VAL A 51 5.72 -11.96 -6.05
N HIS A 52 4.56 -11.59 -5.52
CA HIS A 52 3.50 -10.94 -6.27
C HIS A 52 3.41 -9.48 -5.83
N VAL A 53 3.58 -8.56 -6.77
CA VAL A 53 3.49 -7.12 -6.51
C VAL A 53 2.23 -6.58 -7.18
N HIS A 54 1.34 -6.03 -6.37
CA HIS A 54 0.21 -5.26 -6.86
C HIS A 54 0.54 -3.77 -6.68
N ILE A 55 0.44 -3.01 -7.78
CA ILE A 55 0.76 -1.59 -7.82
C ILE A 55 -0.47 -0.83 -8.26
N ARG A 56 -0.87 0.17 -7.48
CA ARG A 56 -1.93 1.11 -7.84
C ARG A 56 -1.38 2.53 -7.82
N ARG A 57 -1.62 3.26 -8.90
CA ARG A 57 -1.35 4.69 -8.99
C ARG A 57 -2.65 5.46 -8.84
N THR A 58 -2.72 6.36 -7.87
CA THR A 58 -3.85 7.29 -7.71
C THR A 58 -3.36 8.71 -7.93
N PRO A 59 -3.74 9.40 -9.03
CA PRO A 59 -3.44 10.81 -9.24
C PRO A 59 -3.89 11.66 -8.06
N VAL A 60 -3.11 12.68 -7.69
CA VAL A 60 -3.47 13.58 -6.57
C VAL A 60 -4.80 14.30 -6.85
N GLY A 61 -5.10 14.61 -8.10
CA GLY A 61 -6.38 15.22 -8.50
C GLY A 61 -7.61 14.32 -8.32
N GLU A 62 -7.42 13.00 -8.15
CA GLU A 62 -8.50 12.04 -7.88
C GLU A 62 -8.65 11.75 -6.37
N LEU A 63 -7.75 12.28 -5.53
CA LEU A 63 -7.87 12.13 -4.09
C LEU A 63 -9.02 13.01 -3.56
N PRO A 64 -9.73 12.55 -2.52
CA PRO A 64 -10.79 13.35 -1.93
C PRO A 64 -10.23 14.63 -1.31
N VAL A 65 -11.05 15.67 -1.31
CA VAL A 65 -10.67 16.98 -0.76
C VAL A 65 -11.01 17.05 0.72
N GLY A 66 -10.06 17.53 1.52
CA GLY A 66 -10.21 17.78 2.95
C GLY A 66 -9.65 16.68 3.84
N ASP A 67 -9.09 17.10 4.98
CA ASP A 67 -8.32 16.25 5.90
C ASP A 67 -9.08 15.01 6.37
N GLY A 68 -10.34 15.16 6.73
CA GLY A 68 -11.19 14.05 7.18
C GLY A 68 -11.43 13.02 6.08
N ALA A 69 -11.65 13.48 4.85
CA ALA A 69 -11.90 12.60 3.72
C ALA A 69 -10.60 11.89 3.26
N LEU A 70 -9.46 12.57 3.30
CA LEU A 70 -8.14 11.97 3.08
C LEU A 70 -7.80 10.92 4.15
N ALA A 71 -8.11 11.20 5.42
CA ALA A 71 -7.94 10.26 6.51
C ALA A 71 -8.83 9.01 6.33
N ALA A 72 -10.07 9.17 5.89
CA ALA A 72 -10.95 8.05 5.56
C ALA A 72 -10.41 7.24 4.36
N TRP A 73 -9.98 7.93 3.30
CA TRP A 73 -9.45 7.30 2.09
C TRP A 73 -8.23 6.41 2.37
N VAL A 74 -7.27 6.86 3.19
CA VAL A 74 -6.09 6.04 3.51
C VAL A 74 -6.46 4.85 4.40
N MET A 75 -7.48 4.97 5.24
CA MET A 75 -8.04 3.84 6.00
C MET A 75 -8.73 2.82 5.08
N GLU A 76 -9.45 3.28 4.07
CA GLU A 76 -10.04 2.41 3.03
C GLU A 76 -8.95 1.66 2.25
N GLN A 77 -7.85 2.34 1.87
CA GLN A 77 -6.72 1.67 1.20
C GLN A 77 -6.11 0.61 2.11
N TYR A 78 -5.99 0.89 3.41
CA TYR A 78 -5.52 -0.09 4.40
C TYR A 78 -6.43 -1.32 4.48
N VAL A 79 -7.76 -1.14 4.56
CA VAL A 79 -8.72 -2.25 4.57
C VAL A 79 -8.60 -3.08 3.28
N ALA A 80 -8.56 -2.41 2.13
CA ALA A 80 -8.45 -3.07 0.83
C ALA A 80 -7.17 -3.90 0.70
N LYS A 81 -6.03 -3.39 1.19
CA LYS A 81 -4.75 -4.13 1.22
C LYS A 81 -4.83 -5.37 2.10
N ASP A 82 -5.39 -5.23 3.30
CA ASP A 82 -5.51 -6.34 4.24
C ASP A 82 -6.35 -7.47 3.63
N LEU A 83 -7.51 -7.13 3.05
CA LEU A 83 -8.37 -8.10 2.36
C LEU A 83 -7.71 -8.71 1.13
N ARG A 84 -6.93 -7.94 0.36
CA ARG A 84 -6.18 -8.44 -0.80
C ARG A 84 -5.16 -9.49 -0.39
N LEU A 85 -4.36 -9.20 0.64
CA LEU A 85 -3.37 -10.15 1.15
C LEU A 85 -4.04 -11.39 1.76
N ASP A 86 -5.16 -11.18 2.46
CA ASP A 86 -5.97 -12.27 3.01
C ASP A 86 -6.52 -13.20 1.92
N ARG A 87 -6.95 -12.67 0.77
CA ARG A 87 -7.31 -13.46 -0.42
C ARG A 87 -6.09 -14.15 -1.02
N PHE A 88 -4.99 -13.43 -1.21
CA PHE A 88 -3.76 -13.96 -1.79
C PHE A 88 -3.26 -15.18 -1.00
N TYR A 89 -3.15 -15.08 0.33
CA TYR A 89 -2.67 -16.18 1.16
C TYR A 89 -3.63 -17.37 1.24
N ARG A 90 -4.92 -17.20 0.88
CA ARG A 90 -5.88 -18.32 0.78
C ARG A 90 -5.91 -18.98 -0.59
N THR A 91 -5.74 -18.21 -1.66
CA THR A 91 -6.07 -18.64 -3.03
C THR A 91 -4.85 -18.68 -3.95
N GLY A 92 -3.74 -18.09 -3.55
CA GLY A 92 -2.56 -17.87 -4.39
C GLY A 92 -2.71 -16.71 -5.39
N GLU A 93 -3.87 -16.04 -5.44
CA GLU A 93 -4.15 -14.99 -6.40
C GLU A 93 -4.16 -13.60 -5.77
N MET A 94 -3.18 -12.80 -6.17
CA MET A 94 -3.16 -11.36 -5.95
C MET A 94 -4.08 -10.78 -7.04
N GLY A 95 -5.33 -10.46 -6.71
CA GLY A 95 -6.28 -9.93 -7.69
C GLY A 95 -5.72 -8.74 -8.48
N ALA A 96 -6.25 -8.54 -9.70
CA ALA A 96 -5.81 -7.48 -10.63
C ALA A 96 -5.88 -6.08 -10.00
#